data_AF-A0A519P058-F1
#
_entry.id   AF-A0A519P058-F1
#
_cell.length_a   1.000
_cell.length_b   1.000
_cell.length_c   1.000
_cell.angle_alpha   90.00
_cell.angle_beta   90.00
_cell.angle_gamma   90.00
#
_symmetry.space_group_name_H-M   'P 1'
#
loop_
_entity.id
_entity.type
_entity.pdbx_description
1 polymer ?
#
loop_
_entity_poly.entity_id
_entity_poly.type
_entity_poly.pdbx_seq_one_letter_code
_entity_poly.pdbx_strand_id
1 'polypeptide(L)'
;STILAARKVILMAWGEGKSKVVAKAVEGEITTQVAASFLQQHANARFVVDQAAAAELTRFKAPWALGSIEDFGLAWDAAMTRRATIWLAEQTKKPLLKLTNEDYNEHHLQDLVANRPGGAYELNIEVFRSLQATITGWPGGKPQASEADVANARVGTIAREPRFQHPGGEQFPKRVVLFSPHPDDDVISMGGTFIRLRDQGHDVHVAWQTSGNIAVFDAAAIRHADFVQEFTAAFAFGAEQAQLIENKIKSAIASKKPGQVDPPELQKIKGLIRRTEAKAGAVAAGVKDESRMHFLDLPFYETGRVRKNPPGEADVKITMDLLSQVKPHQVYAAGDLSDPHGTHRLCLWVVFEAMKRLKASGADWVKDCVVWLYRGAWQE
;
A
#
# COMPACT_ATOMS: atom_id res chain seq x y z
N SER A 1 41.30 -7.51 8.98
CA SER A 1 39.96 -6.96 9.28
C SER A 1 39.65 -7.21 10.76
N THR A 2 39.36 -6.15 11.54
CA THR A 2 39.22 -6.24 13.02
C THR A 2 37.93 -6.95 13.46
N ILE A 3 36.88 -6.95 12.63
CA ILE A 3 35.60 -7.57 12.95
C ILE A 3 35.68 -9.10 13.05
N LEU A 4 36.57 -9.73 12.27
CA LEU A 4 36.78 -11.19 12.30
C LEU A 4 37.59 -11.65 13.51
N ALA A 5 38.29 -10.73 14.19
CA ALA A 5 39.03 -11.03 15.41
C ALA A 5 38.15 -10.96 16.68
N ALA A 6 36.88 -10.55 16.54
CA ALA A 6 35.94 -10.54 17.65
C ALA A 6 35.68 -11.97 18.16
N ARG A 7 35.38 -12.13 19.46
CA ARG A 7 35.01 -13.45 20.01
C ARG A 7 33.61 -13.88 19.60
N LYS A 8 32.74 -12.90 19.33
CA LYS A 8 31.33 -13.07 18.97
C LYS A 8 30.87 -11.85 18.20
N VAL A 9 30.09 -12.06 17.15
CA VAL A 9 29.45 -10.99 16.37
C VAL A 9 27.95 -11.24 16.35
N ILE A 10 27.16 -10.20 16.64
CA ILE A 10 25.70 -10.24 16.47
C ILE A 10 25.34 -9.13 15.49
N LEU A 11 24.84 -9.51 14.31
CA LEU A 11 24.30 -8.58 13.32
C LEU A 11 22.78 -8.57 13.45
N MET A 12 22.19 -7.39 13.50
CA MET A 12 20.75 -7.24 13.58
C MET A 12 20.20 -6.42 12.41
N ALA A 13 19.08 -6.86 11.83
CA ALA A 13 18.44 -6.15 10.73
C ALA A 13 16.91 -6.29 10.80
N TRP A 14 16.21 -5.21 10.49
CA TRP A 14 14.74 -5.16 10.53
C TRP A 14 14.19 -4.50 9.28
N GLY A 15 13.01 -4.95 8.88
CA GLY A 15 12.27 -4.39 7.76
C GLY A 15 12.71 -4.92 6.40
N GLU A 16 11.76 -4.85 5.47
CA GLU A 16 11.88 -5.36 4.10
C GLU A 16 13.04 -4.73 3.32
N GLY A 17 13.34 -3.45 3.54
CA GLY A 17 14.46 -2.77 2.88
C GLY A 17 15.85 -3.37 3.17
N LYS A 18 15.96 -4.25 4.18
CA LYS A 18 17.19 -4.99 4.49
C LYS A 18 17.20 -6.41 3.92
N SER A 19 16.10 -6.92 3.38
CA SER A 19 15.96 -8.31 2.98
C SER A 19 17.02 -8.76 1.97
N LYS A 20 17.20 -8.00 0.88
CA LYS A 20 18.16 -8.32 -0.18
C LYS A 20 19.61 -8.34 0.32
N VAL A 21 20.00 -7.39 1.18
CA VAL A 21 21.38 -7.34 1.70
C VAL A 21 21.62 -8.41 2.77
N VAL A 22 20.61 -8.75 3.57
CA VAL A 22 20.67 -9.89 4.50
C VAL A 22 20.86 -11.18 3.73
N ALA A 23 20.06 -11.43 2.68
CA ALA A 23 20.20 -12.62 1.84
C ALA A 23 21.59 -12.72 1.20
N LYS A 24 22.09 -11.64 0.60
CA LYS A 24 23.46 -11.60 0.07
C LYS A 24 24.54 -11.85 1.13
N ALA A 25 24.35 -11.32 2.34
CA ALA A 25 25.32 -11.50 3.41
C ALA A 25 25.32 -12.92 3.98
N VAL A 26 24.18 -13.59 4.05
CA VAL A 26 24.05 -14.93 4.67
C VAL A 26 24.26 -16.06 3.66
N GLU A 27 23.73 -15.93 2.44
CA GLU A 27 23.65 -17.01 1.45
C GLU A 27 24.43 -16.71 0.16
N GLY A 28 24.86 -15.46 -0.06
CA GLY A 28 25.59 -15.03 -1.25
C GLY A 28 27.11 -15.18 -1.16
N GLU A 29 27.80 -14.84 -2.25
CA GLU A 29 29.26 -14.86 -2.31
C GLU A 29 29.92 -13.91 -1.30
N ILE A 30 31.07 -14.32 -0.79
CA ILE A 30 31.87 -13.48 0.11
C ILE A 30 32.58 -12.39 -0.71
N THR A 31 32.16 -11.13 -0.54
CA THR A 31 32.68 -10.01 -1.32
C THR A 31 32.86 -8.74 -0.49
N THR A 32 33.83 -7.90 -0.86
CA THR A 32 34.05 -6.59 -0.25
C THR A 32 32.91 -5.60 -0.49
N GLN A 33 32.08 -5.84 -1.52
CA GLN A 33 30.87 -5.04 -1.77
C GLN A 33 29.80 -5.25 -0.70
N VAL A 34 29.80 -6.41 -0.04
CA VAL A 34 28.87 -6.76 1.06
C VAL A 34 29.70 -7.18 2.25
N ALA A 35 30.28 -6.22 2.99
CA ALA A 35 31.20 -6.52 4.10
C ALA A 35 30.66 -7.54 5.13
N ALA A 36 29.33 -7.59 5.33
CA ALA A 36 28.68 -8.55 6.21
C ALA A 36 28.79 -10.02 5.73
N SER A 37 29.07 -10.28 4.45
CA SER A 37 29.26 -11.63 3.92
C SER A 37 30.50 -12.32 4.49
N PHE A 38 31.52 -11.57 4.91
CA PHE A 38 32.68 -12.13 5.60
C PHE A 38 32.31 -12.79 6.95
N LEU A 39 31.16 -12.45 7.53
CA LEU A 39 30.70 -13.09 8.76
C LEU A 39 30.34 -14.57 8.56
N GLN A 40 30.15 -15.03 7.32
CA GLN A 40 30.02 -16.46 7.01
C GLN A 40 31.27 -17.27 7.43
N GLN A 41 32.44 -16.63 7.49
CA GLN A 41 33.70 -17.27 7.91
C GLN A 41 33.96 -17.16 9.42
N HIS A 42 33.12 -16.42 10.15
CA HIS A 42 33.33 -16.17 11.57
C HIS A 42 32.65 -17.27 12.41
N ALA A 43 33.43 -18.03 13.17
CA ALA A 43 32.97 -19.20 13.92
C ALA A 43 31.82 -18.93 14.93
N ASN A 44 31.65 -17.69 15.39
CA ASN A 44 30.61 -17.30 16.33
C ASN A 44 29.87 -16.01 15.91
N ALA A 45 29.36 -16.00 14.68
CA ALA A 45 28.50 -14.93 14.18
C ALA A 45 27.03 -15.33 14.24
N ARG A 46 26.15 -14.40 14.62
CA ARG A 46 24.69 -14.60 14.64
C ARG A 46 23.97 -13.44 13.98
N PHE A 47 23.06 -13.76 13.07
CA PHE A 47 22.12 -12.80 12.48
C PHE A 47 20.80 -12.88 13.23
N VAL A 48 20.29 -11.72 13.68
CA VAL A 48 18.99 -11.59 14.34
C VAL A 48 18.14 -10.67 13.48
N VAL A 49 17.16 -11.24 12.80
CA VAL A 49 16.34 -10.52 11.81
C VAL A 49 14.86 -10.74 12.07
N ASP A 50 14.04 -9.75 11.71
CA ASP A 50 12.59 -9.95 11.66
C ASP A 50 12.16 -10.68 10.38
N GLN A 51 10.89 -11.08 10.31
CA GLN A 51 10.35 -11.80 9.17
C GLN A 51 10.47 -11.01 7.85
N ALA A 52 10.36 -9.67 7.92
CA ALA A 52 10.47 -8.81 6.74
C ALA A 52 11.91 -8.76 6.20
N ALA A 53 12.92 -8.63 7.06
CA ALA A 53 14.32 -8.69 6.67
C ALA A 53 14.77 -10.12 6.31
N ALA A 54 14.04 -11.16 6.73
CA ALA A 54 14.29 -12.54 6.35
C ALA A 54 13.64 -12.95 5.01
N ALA A 55 12.76 -12.11 4.44
CA ALA A 55 11.88 -12.48 3.34
C ALA A 55 12.59 -12.99 2.07
N GLU A 56 13.82 -12.53 1.83
CA GLU A 56 14.63 -12.92 0.67
C GLU A 56 15.57 -14.10 0.93
N LEU A 57 15.69 -14.57 2.18
CA LEU A 57 16.44 -15.79 2.48
C LEU A 57 15.73 -17.00 1.89
N THR A 58 16.50 -17.94 1.36
CA THR A 58 16.00 -19.12 0.63
C THR A 58 14.97 -19.89 1.47
N ARG A 59 15.21 -20.06 2.77
CA ARG A 59 14.27 -20.71 3.70
C ARG A 59 12.87 -20.11 3.72
N PHE A 60 12.74 -18.80 3.51
CA PHE A 60 11.45 -18.11 3.55
C PHE A 60 10.87 -17.92 2.15
N LYS A 61 11.72 -17.57 1.18
CA LYS A 61 11.35 -17.28 -0.20
C LYS A 61 10.99 -18.53 -1.00
N ALA A 62 11.82 -19.57 -0.89
CA ALA A 62 11.71 -20.82 -1.63
C ALA A 62 12.13 -22.02 -0.76
N PRO A 63 11.38 -22.33 0.33
CA PRO A 63 11.73 -23.39 1.27
C PRO A 63 11.92 -24.76 0.62
N TRP A 64 11.18 -25.05 -0.45
CA TRP A 64 11.28 -26.28 -1.22
C TRP A 64 12.66 -26.51 -1.85
N ALA A 65 13.46 -25.44 -2.07
CA ALA A 65 14.81 -25.58 -2.58
C ALA A 65 15.80 -26.17 -1.55
N LEU A 66 15.42 -26.22 -0.26
CA LEU A 66 16.27 -26.76 0.81
C LEU A 66 15.94 -28.21 1.17
N GLY A 67 14.80 -28.73 0.71
CA GLY A 67 14.28 -30.05 1.08
C GLY A 67 12.76 -30.05 1.21
N SER A 68 12.23 -31.10 1.86
CA SER A 68 10.78 -31.20 2.10
C SER A 68 10.31 -30.01 2.93
N ILE A 69 9.21 -29.38 2.48
CA ILE A 69 8.66 -28.24 3.20
C ILE A 69 8.06 -28.64 4.56
N GLU A 70 7.71 -29.91 4.74
CA GLU A 70 7.18 -30.47 5.98
C GLU A 70 8.22 -30.45 7.10
N ASP A 71 9.51 -30.61 6.77
CA ASP A 71 10.62 -30.48 7.73
C ASP A 71 10.73 -29.07 8.33
N PHE A 72 10.14 -28.09 7.65
CA PHE A 72 10.06 -26.71 8.10
C PHE A 72 8.71 -26.37 8.77
N GLY A 73 7.85 -27.37 8.99
CA GLY A 73 6.50 -27.20 9.55
C GLY A 73 5.53 -26.51 8.58
N LEU A 74 5.78 -26.63 7.28
CA LEU A 74 4.95 -26.05 6.22
C LEU A 74 4.16 -27.15 5.49
N ALA A 75 3.12 -26.74 4.77
CA ALA A 75 2.31 -27.64 3.96
C ALA A 75 2.00 -27.04 2.59
N TRP A 76 1.67 -27.90 1.62
CA TRP A 76 1.25 -27.50 0.27
C TRP A 76 -0.21 -27.01 0.24
N ASP A 77 -0.49 -25.95 0.99
CA ASP A 77 -1.78 -25.24 0.90
C ASP A 77 -1.90 -24.42 -0.40
N ALA A 78 -3.06 -23.81 -0.63
CA ALA A 78 -3.32 -23.01 -1.84
C ALA A 78 -2.41 -21.78 -1.98
N ALA A 79 -1.90 -21.22 -0.88
CA ALA A 79 -1.02 -20.07 -0.90
C ALA A 79 0.42 -20.49 -1.24
N MET A 80 0.92 -21.53 -0.57
CA MET A 80 2.23 -22.14 -0.80
C MET A 80 2.35 -22.67 -2.22
N THR A 81 1.33 -23.40 -2.69
CA THR A 81 1.26 -23.97 -4.04
C THR A 81 1.35 -22.89 -5.12
N ARG A 82 0.56 -21.82 -4.95
CA ARG A 82 0.57 -20.66 -5.84
C ARG A 82 1.93 -19.98 -5.85
N ARG A 83 2.52 -19.76 -4.67
CA ARG A 83 3.83 -19.12 -4.51
C ARG A 83 4.92 -19.92 -5.23
N ALA A 84 4.98 -21.23 -5.02
CA ALA A 84 5.96 -22.11 -5.67
C ALA A 84 5.81 -22.14 -7.19
N THR A 85 4.58 -22.24 -7.69
CA THR A 85 4.31 -22.31 -9.13
C THR A 85 4.62 -20.99 -9.84
N ILE A 86 4.31 -19.84 -9.23
CA ILE A 86 4.70 -18.52 -9.76
C ILE A 86 6.22 -18.37 -9.75
N TRP A 87 6.86 -18.73 -8.64
CA TRP A 87 8.32 -18.69 -8.55
C TRP A 87 8.97 -19.55 -9.65
N LEU A 88 8.46 -20.75 -9.91
CA LEU A 88 8.96 -21.63 -10.95
C LEU A 88 8.80 -21.02 -12.35
N ALA A 89 7.66 -20.40 -12.64
CA ALA A 89 7.43 -19.67 -13.89
C ALA A 89 8.44 -18.53 -14.08
N GLU A 90 8.75 -17.79 -13.01
CA GLU A 90 9.76 -16.72 -13.03
C GLU A 90 11.18 -17.25 -13.23
N GLN A 91 11.56 -18.35 -12.55
CA GLN A 91 12.88 -18.95 -12.69
C GLN A 91 13.12 -19.49 -14.11
N THR A 92 12.15 -20.25 -14.63
CA THR A 92 12.23 -20.85 -15.97
C THR A 92 11.94 -19.86 -17.10
N LYS A 93 11.42 -18.66 -16.77
CA LYS A 93 10.91 -17.67 -17.72
C LYS A 93 9.84 -18.25 -18.66
N LYS A 94 9.08 -19.25 -18.19
CA LYS A 94 7.98 -19.88 -18.93
C LYS A 94 6.64 -19.34 -18.41
N PRO A 95 5.64 -19.12 -19.29
CA PRO A 95 4.28 -18.86 -18.85
C PRO A 95 3.77 -20.01 -17.96
N LEU A 96 2.98 -19.70 -16.93
CA LEU A 96 2.42 -20.67 -15.97
C LEU A 96 1.85 -21.93 -16.64
N LEU A 97 1.02 -21.75 -17.68
CA LEU A 97 0.36 -22.85 -18.38
C LEU A 97 1.30 -23.72 -19.24
N LYS A 98 2.58 -23.35 -19.35
CA LYS A 98 3.61 -24.09 -20.12
C LYS A 98 4.63 -24.81 -19.24
N LEU A 99 4.49 -24.77 -17.92
CA LEU A 99 5.34 -25.52 -17.01
C LEU A 99 5.06 -27.02 -17.15
N THR A 100 6.12 -27.82 -17.15
CA THR A 100 6.06 -29.28 -17.32
C THR A 100 6.45 -30.00 -16.03
N ASN A 101 6.16 -31.30 -15.90
CA ASN A 101 6.62 -32.09 -14.75
C ASN A 101 8.14 -32.04 -14.59
N GLU A 102 8.89 -31.99 -15.69
CA GLU A 102 10.35 -31.86 -15.68
C GLU A 102 10.78 -30.55 -15.03
N ASP A 103 10.15 -29.42 -15.37
CA ASP A 103 10.45 -28.12 -14.75
C ASP A 103 10.30 -28.17 -13.23
N TYR A 104 9.22 -28.78 -12.73
CA TYR A 104 8.99 -28.92 -11.29
C TYR A 104 10.04 -29.83 -10.63
N ASN A 105 10.39 -30.96 -11.26
CA ASN A 105 11.35 -31.91 -10.71
C ASN A 105 12.77 -31.31 -10.65
N GLU A 106 13.20 -30.59 -11.69
CA GLU A 106 14.52 -29.94 -11.74
C GLU A 106 14.69 -28.82 -10.70
N HIS A 107 13.58 -28.31 -10.15
CA HIS A 107 13.56 -27.19 -9.20
C HIS A 107 13.03 -27.60 -7.81
N HIS A 108 13.20 -28.87 -7.43
CA HIS A 108 12.90 -29.39 -6.10
C HIS A 108 11.40 -29.35 -5.72
N LEU A 109 10.50 -29.37 -6.70
CA LEU A 109 9.05 -29.35 -6.51
C LEU A 109 8.38 -30.69 -6.88
N GLN A 110 9.14 -31.79 -6.95
CA GLN A 110 8.62 -33.12 -7.24
C GLN A 110 7.51 -33.53 -6.27
N ASP A 111 7.64 -33.18 -4.98
CA ASP A 111 6.65 -33.53 -3.95
C ASP A 111 5.32 -32.78 -4.19
N LEU A 112 5.38 -31.55 -4.69
CA LEU A 112 4.18 -30.77 -5.01
C LEU A 112 3.42 -31.41 -6.18
N VAL A 113 4.13 -31.81 -7.23
CA VAL A 113 3.52 -32.37 -8.45
C VAL A 113 3.03 -33.80 -8.24
N ALA A 114 3.80 -34.63 -7.52
CA ALA A 114 3.44 -36.03 -7.26
C ALA A 114 2.12 -36.18 -6.51
N ASN A 115 1.79 -35.21 -5.64
CA ASN A 115 0.58 -35.20 -4.83
C ASN A 115 -0.65 -34.62 -5.56
N ARG A 116 -0.56 -34.32 -6.86
CA ARG A 116 -1.66 -33.72 -7.63
C ARG A 116 -2.12 -34.66 -8.75
N PRO A 117 -3.41 -35.07 -8.77
CA PRO A 117 -3.98 -35.81 -9.89
C PRO A 117 -3.80 -34.99 -11.18
N GLY A 118 -3.11 -35.52 -12.18
CA GLY A 118 -2.81 -34.82 -13.43
C GLY A 118 -1.50 -34.00 -13.44
N GLY A 119 -0.72 -34.04 -12.35
CA GLY A 119 0.61 -33.46 -12.26
C GLY A 119 0.64 -31.94 -12.57
N ALA A 120 1.66 -31.50 -13.30
CA ALA A 120 1.86 -30.09 -13.64
C ALA A 120 0.67 -29.49 -14.41
N TYR A 121 -0.01 -30.25 -15.27
CA TYR A 121 -1.10 -29.73 -16.10
C TYR A 121 -2.26 -29.18 -15.26
N GLU A 122 -2.79 -29.99 -14.34
CA GLU A 122 -3.90 -29.58 -13.46
C GLU A 122 -3.45 -28.50 -12.49
N LEU A 123 -2.24 -28.63 -11.94
CA LEU A 123 -1.64 -27.65 -11.03
C LEU A 123 -1.52 -26.25 -11.66
N ASN A 124 -1.03 -26.18 -12.91
CA ASN A 124 -0.90 -24.93 -13.64
C ASN A 124 -2.27 -24.28 -13.88
N ILE A 125 -3.28 -25.07 -14.23
CA ILE A 125 -4.65 -24.58 -14.45
C ILE A 125 -5.27 -24.07 -13.15
N GLU A 126 -5.09 -24.80 -12.05
CA GLU A 126 -5.53 -24.39 -10.71
C GLU A 126 -4.94 -23.02 -10.35
N VAL A 127 -3.62 -22.88 -10.43
CA VAL A 127 -2.91 -21.65 -10.11
C VAL A 127 -3.31 -20.51 -11.06
N PHE A 128 -3.36 -20.76 -12.37
CA PHE A 128 -3.78 -19.77 -13.36
C PHE A 128 -5.20 -19.26 -13.10
N ARG A 129 -6.17 -20.17 -12.88
CA ARG A 129 -7.56 -19.79 -12.55
C ARG A 129 -7.63 -19.02 -11.25
N SER A 130 -6.82 -19.41 -10.25
CA SER A 130 -6.76 -18.71 -8.96
C SER A 130 -6.25 -17.28 -9.08
N LEU A 131 -5.36 -16.97 -10.05
CA LEU A 131 -4.91 -15.63 -10.37
C LEU A 131 -5.93 -14.87 -11.22
N GLN A 132 -6.49 -15.51 -12.25
CA GLN A 132 -7.52 -14.89 -13.08
C GLN A 132 -8.75 -14.48 -12.26
N ALA A 133 -9.08 -15.24 -11.22
CA ALA A 133 -10.21 -14.95 -10.34
C ALA A 133 -10.01 -13.71 -9.45
N THR A 134 -8.76 -13.28 -9.19
CA THR A 134 -8.50 -12.04 -8.43
C THR A 134 -8.69 -10.79 -9.29
N ILE A 135 -8.75 -10.93 -10.61
CA ILE A 135 -8.98 -9.83 -11.54
C ILE A 135 -10.49 -9.59 -11.66
N THR A 136 -10.92 -8.40 -11.22
CA THR A 136 -12.31 -7.95 -11.31
C THR A 136 -12.39 -6.54 -11.91
N GLY A 137 -13.36 -6.34 -12.80
CA GLY A 137 -13.74 -5.02 -13.29
C GLY A 137 -14.77 -4.32 -12.39
N TRP A 138 -15.11 -4.91 -11.24
CA TRP A 138 -16.13 -4.47 -10.30
C TRP A 138 -15.53 -4.30 -8.91
N PRO A 139 -14.69 -3.27 -8.68
CA PRO A 139 -13.98 -3.08 -7.41
C PRO A 139 -14.92 -2.95 -6.19
N GLY A 140 -16.10 -2.36 -6.36
CA GLY A 140 -17.14 -2.26 -5.32
C GLY A 140 -18.09 -3.46 -5.26
N GLY A 141 -17.96 -4.39 -6.20
CA GLY A 141 -18.86 -5.52 -6.37
C GLY A 141 -19.91 -5.31 -7.44
N LYS A 142 -20.39 -6.44 -7.98
CA LYS A 142 -21.45 -6.44 -8.97
C LYS A 142 -22.79 -6.14 -8.28
N PRO A 143 -23.71 -5.44 -8.95
CA PRO A 143 -25.12 -5.49 -8.59
C PRO A 143 -25.59 -6.94 -8.53
N GLN A 144 -26.62 -7.24 -7.72
CA GLN A 144 -27.31 -8.52 -7.85
C GLN A 144 -27.75 -8.71 -9.30
N ALA A 145 -27.50 -9.91 -9.82
CA ALA A 145 -28.00 -10.30 -11.12
C ALA A 145 -29.54 -10.31 -11.06
N SER A 146 -30.20 -9.68 -12.02
CA SER A 146 -31.64 -9.85 -12.18
C SER A 146 -31.94 -11.31 -12.55
N GLU A 147 -33.16 -11.80 -12.30
CA GLU A 147 -33.57 -13.15 -12.76
C GLU A 147 -33.34 -13.34 -14.27
N ALA A 148 -33.42 -12.26 -15.06
CA ALA A 148 -33.14 -12.23 -16.49
C ALA A 148 -31.64 -12.37 -16.83
N ASP A 149 -30.73 -11.87 -15.99
CA ASP A 149 -29.28 -12.02 -16.18
C ASP A 149 -28.81 -13.44 -15.88
N VAL A 150 -29.46 -14.09 -14.90
CA VAL A 150 -29.25 -15.50 -14.58
C VAL A 150 -29.79 -16.39 -15.72
N ALA A 151 -30.96 -16.05 -16.27
CA ALA A 151 -31.57 -16.77 -17.39
C ALA A 151 -30.81 -16.63 -18.72
N ASN A 152 -30.15 -15.48 -18.96
CA ASN A 152 -29.37 -15.21 -20.17
C ASN A 152 -27.89 -15.62 -20.08
N ALA A 153 -27.45 -16.18 -18.94
CA ALA A 153 -26.13 -16.78 -18.82
C ALA A 153 -26.02 -17.95 -19.80
N ARG A 154 -25.38 -17.71 -20.96
CA ARG A 154 -25.22 -18.70 -22.03
C ARG A 154 -24.62 -20.00 -21.46
N VAL A 155 -25.17 -21.14 -21.88
CA VAL A 155 -24.56 -22.45 -21.69
C VAL A 155 -23.11 -22.38 -22.18
N GLY A 156 -22.15 -22.37 -21.26
CA GLY A 156 -20.72 -22.18 -21.54
C GLY A 156 -20.05 -20.98 -20.87
N THR A 157 -20.79 -20.01 -20.30
CA THR A 157 -20.20 -19.14 -19.29
C THR A 157 -19.97 -19.99 -18.05
N ILE A 158 -18.70 -20.32 -17.80
CA ILE A 158 -18.24 -20.94 -16.56
C ILE A 158 -18.89 -20.14 -15.43
N ALA A 159 -19.84 -20.74 -14.72
CA ALA A 159 -20.33 -20.23 -13.47
C ALA A 159 -19.07 -20.05 -12.61
N ARG A 160 -18.58 -18.82 -12.49
CA ARG A 160 -17.59 -18.50 -11.48
C ARG A 160 -18.32 -18.86 -10.21
N GLU A 161 -17.93 -19.96 -9.57
CA GLU A 161 -18.42 -20.27 -8.23
C GLU A 161 -18.37 -18.96 -7.43
N PRO A 162 -19.38 -18.69 -6.59
CA PRO A 162 -19.46 -17.47 -5.79
C PRO A 162 -18.42 -17.49 -4.65
N ARG A 163 -17.17 -17.84 -4.95
CA ARG A 163 -16.03 -17.79 -4.03
C ARG A 163 -15.57 -16.36 -3.76
N PHE A 164 -15.97 -15.41 -4.61
CA PHE A 164 -15.90 -13.99 -4.33
C PHE A 164 -17.33 -13.44 -4.20
N GLN A 165 -18.06 -13.88 -3.16
CA GLN A 165 -19.06 -12.97 -2.58
C GLN A 165 -18.32 -11.68 -2.30
N HIS A 166 -18.70 -10.60 -2.98
CA HIS A 166 -17.99 -9.35 -2.81
C HIS A 166 -18.04 -8.99 -1.32
N PRO A 167 -16.88 -8.80 -0.67
CA PRO A 167 -16.88 -8.57 0.76
C PRO A 167 -17.69 -7.28 1.03
N GLY A 168 -18.63 -7.32 1.98
CA GLY A 168 -19.53 -6.21 2.32
C GLY A 168 -21.00 -6.37 1.90
N GLY A 169 -21.47 -7.61 1.78
CA GLY A 169 -22.88 -7.93 1.52
C GLY A 169 -23.34 -7.70 0.08
N GLU A 170 -24.64 -7.89 -0.15
CA GLU A 170 -25.30 -7.74 -1.45
C GLU A 170 -25.60 -6.27 -1.81
N GLN A 171 -25.22 -5.33 -0.94
CA GLN A 171 -25.52 -3.91 -1.08
C GLN A 171 -24.89 -3.33 -2.35
N PHE A 172 -25.72 -2.74 -3.20
CA PHE A 172 -25.31 -1.97 -4.37
C PHE A 172 -26.28 -0.79 -4.59
N PRO A 173 -25.82 0.44 -4.79
CA PRO A 173 -24.42 0.89 -4.71
C PRO A 173 -23.89 0.87 -3.27
N LYS A 174 -22.56 0.74 -3.13
CA LYS A 174 -21.86 0.81 -1.84
C LYS A 174 -21.40 2.23 -1.51
N ARG A 175 -21.51 2.60 -0.23
CA ARG A 175 -20.67 3.61 0.41
C ARG A 175 -19.23 3.13 0.56
N VAL A 176 -18.28 3.91 0.04
CA VAL A 176 -16.84 3.57 0.01
C VAL A 176 -16.04 4.73 0.62
N VAL A 177 -15.07 4.42 1.48
CA VAL A 177 -14.07 5.40 1.95
C VAL A 177 -12.70 5.03 1.40
N LEU A 178 -12.10 5.97 0.67
CA LEU A 178 -10.79 5.87 0.06
C LEU A 178 -9.78 6.64 0.92
N PHE A 179 -8.98 5.95 1.74
CA PHE A 179 -7.91 6.60 2.47
C PHE A 179 -6.67 6.77 1.59
N SER A 180 -6.19 8.00 1.53
CA SER A 180 -4.99 8.40 0.81
C SER A 180 -3.98 8.98 1.81
N PRO A 181 -2.82 8.34 2.03
CA PRO A 181 -1.82 8.87 2.95
C PRO A 181 -1.43 10.31 2.61
N HIS A 182 -1.09 10.57 1.35
CA HIS A 182 -0.82 11.90 0.83
C HIS A 182 -1.89 12.34 -0.20
N PRO A 183 -2.03 13.66 -0.45
CA PRO A 183 -2.94 14.20 -1.48
C PRO A 183 -2.52 13.95 -2.94
N ASP A 184 -2.41 12.68 -3.34
CA ASP A 184 -2.04 12.18 -4.68
C ASP A 184 -2.08 10.64 -4.75
N ASP A 185 -1.80 9.95 -3.65
CA ASP A 185 -1.74 8.47 -3.60
C ASP A 185 -3.03 7.80 -4.11
N ASP A 186 -4.20 8.40 -3.86
CA ASP A 186 -5.50 7.96 -4.36
C ASP A 186 -5.57 7.90 -5.89
N VAL A 187 -4.98 8.89 -6.55
CA VAL A 187 -4.97 8.99 -8.01
C VAL A 187 -3.85 8.13 -8.61
N ILE A 188 -2.63 8.24 -8.07
CA ILE A 188 -1.46 7.54 -8.60
C ILE A 188 -1.59 6.03 -8.43
N SER A 189 -1.98 5.59 -7.23
CA SER A 189 -1.92 4.18 -6.85
C SER A 189 -3.19 3.42 -7.21
N MET A 190 -4.31 4.12 -7.33
CA MET A 190 -5.60 3.47 -7.57
C MET A 190 -6.59 4.28 -8.40
N GLY A 191 -6.14 5.26 -9.19
CA GLY A 191 -7.01 6.12 -10.00
C GLY A 191 -7.96 5.36 -10.93
N GLY A 192 -7.49 4.28 -11.57
CA GLY A 192 -8.35 3.44 -12.42
C GLY A 192 -9.47 2.73 -11.63
N THR A 193 -9.15 2.23 -10.44
CA THR A 193 -10.13 1.64 -9.51
C THR A 193 -11.09 2.69 -8.98
N PHE A 194 -10.57 3.87 -8.63
CA PHE A 194 -11.34 4.99 -8.11
C PHE A 194 -12.37 5.50 -9.12
N ILE A 195 -11.95 5.76 -10.36
CA ILE A 195 -12.85 6.12 -11.47
C ILE A 195 -13.90 5.03 -11.67
N ARG A 196 -13.48 3.75 -11.69
CA ARG A 196 -14.41 2.64 -11.90
C ARG A 196 -15.49 2.55 -10.80
N LEU A 197 -15.13 2.80 -9.54
CA LEU A 197 -16.10 2.86 -8.44
C LEU A 197 -17.15 3.95 -8.70
N ARG A 198 -16.73 5.13 -9.16
CA ARG A 198 -17.62 6.24 -9.49
C ARG A 198 -18.49 5.97 -10.71
N ASP A 199 -17.91 5.44 -11.79
CA ASP A 199 -18.64 5.05 -13.01
C ASP A 199 -19.71 3.98 -12.71
N GLN A 200 -19.46 3.11 -11.73
CA GLN A 200 -20.40 2.09 -11.26
C GLN A 200 -21.46 2.63 -10.29
N GLY A 201 -21.46 3.93 -9.99
CA GLY A 201 -22.48 4.57 -9.16
C GLY A 201 -22.27 4.41 -7.65
N HIS A 202 -21.10 3.92 -7.20
CA HIS A 202 -20.79 3.85 -5.78
C HIS A 202 -20.71 5.25 -5.15
N ASP A 203 -21.10 5.32 -3.88
CA ASP A 203 -21.00 6.52 -3.07
C ASP A 203 -19.58 6.62 -2.47
N VAL A 204 -18.66 7.19 -3.23
CA VAL A 204 -17.23 7.24 -2.87
C VAL A 204 -16.91 8.54 -2.14
N HIS A 205 -16.33 8.38 -0.96
CA HIS A 205 -15.67 9.42 -0.19
C HIS A 205 -14.16 9.24 -0.30
N VAL A 206 -13.42 10.35 -0.44
CA VAL A 206 -11.96 10.34 -0.39
C VAL A 206 -11.50 11.05 0.88
N ALA A 207 -10.54 10.45 1.56
CA ALA A 207 -10.00 10.95 2.82
C ALA A 207 -8.47 11.03 2.74
N TRP A 208 -7.97 12.25 2.58
CA TRP A 208 -6.54 12.53 2.63
C TRP A 208 -6.09 12.67 4.07
N GLN A 209 -5.19 11.78 4.47
CA GLN A 209 -4.76 11.64 5.85
C GLN A 209 -3.78 12.74 6.25
N THR A 210 -2.95 13.22 5.33
CA THR A 210 -1.91 14.22 5.60
C THR A 210 -2.04 15.41 4.65
N SER A 211 -1.48 16.57 5.04
CA SER A 211 -1.51 17.77 4.20
C SER A 211 -0.59 17.69 2.97
N GLY A 212 0.39 16.77 2.95
CA GLY A 212 1.37 16.66 1.86
C GLY A 212 2.32 17.87 1.74
N ASN A 213 2.29 18.80 2.70
CA ASN A 213 2.99 20.07 2.61
C ASN A 213 4.52 19.94 2.46
N ILE A 214 5.11 18.86 2.97
CA ILE A 214 6.56 18.62 2.94
C ILE A 214 7.06 18.36 1.50
N ALA A 215 6.20 17.83 0.62
CA ALA A 215 6.57 17.46 -0.76
C ALA A 215 6.51 18.63 -1.76
N VAL A 216 5.99 19.79 -1.35
CA VAL A 216 5.85 20.94 -2.26
C VAL A 216 7.12 21.78 -2.25
N PHE A 217 7.66 22.04 -3.44
CA PHE A 217 8.83 22.87 -3.63
C PHE A 217 8.56 24.34 -3.27
N ASP A 218 9.58 25.00 -2.71
CA ASP A 218 9.52 26.42 -2.31
C ASP A 218 9.15 27.35 -3.48
N ALA A 219 9.62 27.05 -4.70
CA ALA A 219 9.28 27.79 -5.90
C ALA A 219 7.78 27.74 -6.25
N ALA A 220 7.12 26.60 -6.01
CA ALA A 220 5.68 26.48 -6.22
C ALA A 220 4.91 27.31 -5.19
N ALA A 221 5.37 27.36 -3.94
CA ALA A 221 4.76 28.20 -2.91
C ALA A 221 4.88 29.70 -3.24
N ILE A 222 6.05 30.15 -3.71
CA ILE A 222 6.25 31.54 -4.14
C ILE A 222 5.29 31.90 -5.28
N ARG A 223 5.21 31.06 -6.31
CA ARG A 223 4.32 31.30 -7.47
C ARG A 223 2.85 31.41 -7.05
N HIS A 224 2.39 30.62 -6.08
CA HIS A 224 1.01 30.73 -5.59
C HIS A 224 0.80 31.95 -4.68
N ALA A 225 1.80 32.36 -3.89
CA ALA A 225 1.72 33.59 -3.12
C ALA A 225 1.63 34.82 -4.04
N ASP A 226 2.42 34.84 -5.11
CA ASP A 226 2.38 35.84 -6.18
C ASP A 226 1.00 35.88 -6.86
N PHE A 227 0.44 34.73 -7.24
CA PHE A 227 -0.93 34.64 -7.77
C PHE A 227 -1.98 35.23 -6.82
N VAL A 228 -1.89 34.96 -5.51
CA VAL A 228 -2.82 35.51 -4.51
C VAL A 228 -2.67 37.03 -4.41
N GLN A 229 -1.46 37.56 -4.48
CA GLN A 229 -1.21 39.00 -4.50
C GLN A 229 -1.87 39.64 -5.72
N GLU A 230 -1.62 39.11 -6.91
CA GLU A 230 -2.19 39.63 -8.17
C GLU A 230 -3.72 39.53 -8.17
N PHE A 231 -4.26 38.42 -7.66
CA PHE A 231 -5.70 38.20 -7.52
C PHE A 231 -6.33 39.22 -6.56
N THR A 232 -5.78 39.38 -5.35
CA THR A 232 -6.30 40.32 -4.36
C THR A 232 -6.22 41.78 -4.82
N ALA A 233 -5.17 42.13 -5.57
CA ALA A 233 -5.04 43.43 -6.22
C ALA A 233 -6.11 43.62 -7.32
N ALA A 234 -6.29 42.64 -8.21
CA ALA A 234 -7.25 42.72 -9.31
C ALA A 234 -8.71 42.85 -8.87
N PHE A 235 -9.08 42.22 -7.75
CA PHE A 235 -10.44 42.25 -7.20
C PHE A 235 -10.62 43.24 -6.04
N ALA A 236 -9.60 44.05 -5.75
CA ALA A 236 -9.61 45.12 -4.74
C ALA A 236 -10.04 44.67 -3.32
N PHE A 237 -9.56 43.50 -2.88
CA PHE A 237 -9.79 43.03 -1.51
C PHE A 237 -8.58 42.32 -0.94
N GLY A 238 -8.23 42.58 0.33
CA GLY A 238 -7.22 41.80 1.04
C GLY A 238 -5.76 41.95 0.56
N ALA A 239 -5.45 42.95 -0.29
CA ALA A 239 -4.14 43.13 -0.90
C ALA A 239 -3.01 43.34 0.13
N GLU A 240 -3.27 44.12 1.19
CA GLU A 240 -2.28 44.32 2.26
C GLU A 240 -1.93 43.00 2.98
N GLN A 241 -2.95 42.18 3.28
CA GLN A 241 -2.76 40.88 3.93
C GLN A 241 -2.01 39.91 3.01
N ALA A 242 -2.34 39.87 1.72
CA ALA A 242 -1.63 39.06 0.74
C ALA A 242 -0.15 39.46 0.64
N GLN A 243 0.14 40.76 0.56
CA GLN A 243 1.50 41.27 0.50
C GLN A 243 2.31 40.92 1.76
N LEU A 244 1.70 40.99 2.95
CA LEU A 244 2.34 40.59 4.21
C LEU A 244 2.70 39.11 4.22
N ILE A 245 1.78 38.24 3.77
CA ILE A 245 2.01 36.79 3.70
C ILE A 245 3.13 36.49 2.69
N GLU A 246 3.09 37.09 1.51
CA GLU A 246 4.08 36.92 0.47
C GLU A 246 5.49 37.34 0.94
N ASN A 247 5.60 38.50 1.57
CA ASN A 247 6.87 39.01 2.10
C ASN A 247 7.46 38.07 3.16
N LYS A 248 6.61 37.53 4.06
CA LYS A 248 7.03 36.53 5.06
C LYS A 248 7.57 35.26 4.39
N ILE A 249 6.91 34.77 3.35
CA ILE A 249 7.33 33.56 2.63
C ILE A 249 8.64 33.78 1.89
N LYS A 250 8.76 34.88 1.14
CA LYS A 250 10.00 35.24 0.42
C LYS A 250 11.17 35.37 1.41
N SER A 251 10.96 36.06 2.53
CA SER A 251 11.98 36.21 3.58
C SER A 251 12.36 34.88 4.23
N ALA A 252 11.36 34.03 4.52
CA ALA A 252 11.59 32.71 5.10
C ALA A 252 12.41 31.81 4.17
N ILE A 253 12.05 31.74 2.89
CA ILE A 253 12.76 30.91 1.91
C ILE A 253 14.19 31.42 1.70
N ALA A 254 14.38 32.74 1.60
CA ALA A 254 15.70 33.33 1.40
C ALA A 254 16.68 33.06 2.57
N SER A 255 16.16 32.94 3.80
CA SER A 255 16.96 32.70 5.01
C SER A 255 17.01 31.22 5.44
N LYS A 256 16.31 30.33 4.73
CA LYS A 256 16.15 28.92 5.08
C LYS A 256 17.43 28.12 4.85
N LYS A 257 17.82 27.32 5.84
CA LYS A 257 18.91 26.34 5.71
C LYS A 257 18.39 24.98 5.23
N PRO A 258 19.20 24.17 4.53
CA PRO A 258 18.83 22.80 4.17
C PRO A 258 18.38 22.00 5.40
N GLY A 259 17.22 21.35 5.31
CA GLY A 259 16.64 20.56 6.40
C GLY A 259 15.94 21.36 7.51
N GLN A 260 15.93 22.69 7.45
CA GLN A 260 15.14 23.52 8.36
C GLN A 260 13.64 23.36 8.07
N VAL A 261 12.85 23.23 9.14
CA VAL A 261 11.39 23.15 9.08
C VAL A 261 10.82 24.46 8.55
N ASP A 262 9.88 24.36 7.62
CA ASP A 262 9.17 25.51 7.07
C ASP A 262 8.37 26.25 8.15
N PRO A 263 8.28 27.59 8.11
CA PRO A 263 7.39 28.31 9.01
C PRO A 263 5.92 27.97 8.73
N PRO A 264 5.01 28.18 9.72
CA PRO A 264 3.60 27.82 9.60
C PRO A 264 2.91 28.37 8.33
N GLU A 265 3.20 29.62 7.94
CA GLU A 265 2.61 30.23 6.74
C GLU A 265 3.04 29.52 5.45
N LEU A 266 4.31 29.12 5.35
CA LEU A 266 4.83 28.38 4.19
C LEU A 266 4.25 26.97 4.15
N GLN A 267 4.21 26.27 5.29
CA GLN A 267 3.54 24.97 5.40
C GLN A 267 2.07 25.05 4.99
N LYS A 268 1.37 26.12 5.39
CA LYS A 268 -0.05 26.33 5.06
C LYS A 268 -0.27 26.48 3.57
N ILE A 269 0.51 27.32 2.88
CA ILE A 269 0.38 27.48 1.42
C ILE A 269 0.71 26.20 0.68
N LYS A 270 1.78 25.50 1.07
CA LYS A 270 2.12 24.20 0.50
C LYS A 270 0.99 23.18 0.67
N GLY A 271 0.39 23.12 1.86
CA GLY A 271 -0.80 22.28 2.10
C GLY A 271 -2.02 22.70 1.29
N LEU A 272 -2.24 24.01 1.08
CA LEU A 272 -3.33 24.52 0.23
C LEU A 272 -3.16 24.11 -1.24
N ILE A 273 -1.94 24.18 -1.77
CA ILE A 273 -1.62 23.75 -3.14
C ILE A 273 -2.03 22.28 -3.32
N ARG A 274 -1.52 21.40 -2.45
CA ARG A 274 -1.84 19.97 -2.45
C ARG A 274 -3.34 19.71 -2.28
N ARG A 275 -4.01 20.48 -1.41
CA ARG A 275 -5.45 20.38 -1.19
C ARG A 275 -6.24 20.71 -2.46
N THR A 276 -5.88 21.77 -3.18
CA THR A 276 -6.56 22.15 -4.42
C THR A 276 -6.30 21.16 -5.55
N GLU A 277 -5.06 20.64 -5.65
CA GLU A 277 -4.70 19.59 -6.60
C GLU A 277 -5.50 18.31 -6.35
N ALA A 278 -5.58 17.88 -5.09
CA ALA A 278 -6.33 16.69 -4.68
C ALA A 278 -7.84 16.84 -4.92
N LYS A 279 -8.42 18.01 -4.63
CA LYS A 279 -9.82 18.32 -4.99
C LYS A 279 -10.03 18.18 -6.50
N ALA A 280 -9.15 18.77 -7.31
CA ALA A 280 -9.26 18.68 -8.77
C ALA A 280 -9.16 17.22 -9.26
N GLY A 281 -8.26 16.42 -8.67
CA GLY A 281 -8.14 14.98 -8.93
C GLY A 281 -9.43 14.21 -8.61
N ALA A 282 -10.02 14.47 -7.43
CA ALA A 282 -11.28 13.85 -7.03
C ALA A 282 -12.46 14.24 -7.95
N VAL A 283 -12.54 15.51 -8.37
CA VAL A 283 -13.54 15.96 -9.36
C VAL A 283 -13.36 15.24 -10.69
N ALA A 284 -12.12 15.11 -11.18
CA ALA A 284 -11.81 14.39 -12.41
C ALA A 284 -12.17 12.90 -12.31
N ALA A 285 -11.99 12.30 -11.12
CA ALA A 285 -12.41 10.93 -10.84
C ALA A 285 -13.94 10.77 -10.64
N GLY A 286 -14.71 11.86 -10.66
CA GLY A 286 -16.18 11.85 -10.60
C GLY A 286 -16.78 12.11 -9.22
N VAL A 287 -15.98 12.47 -8.20
CA VAL A 287 -16.47 12.97 -6.90
C VAL A 287 -16.63 14.48 -7.01
N LYS A 288 -17.85 14.95 -7.32
CA LYS A 288 -18.14 16.38 -7.50
C LYS A 288 -18.67 17.07 -6.23
N ASP A 289 -19.19 16.28 -5.30
CA ASP A 289 -19.74 16.75 -4.03
C ASP A 289 -18.61 16.93 -3.01
N GLU A 290 -18.32 18.17 -2.64
CA GLU A 290 -17.27 18.49 -1.67
C GLU A 290 -17.51 17.89 -0.28
N SER A 291 -18.76 17.56 0.08
CA SER A 291 -19.05 16.88 1.36
C SER A 291 -18.45 15.46 1.44
N ARG A 292 -17.95 14.94 0.31
CA ARG A 292 -17.29 13.63 0.19
C ARG A 292 -15.77 13.74 0.11
N MET A 293 -15.22 14.94 0.23
CA MET A 293 -13.80 15.25 0.17
C MET A 293 -13.29 15.59 1.57
N HIS A 294 -12.64 14.65 2.22
CA HIS A 294 -12.23 14.77 3.62
C HIS A 294 -10.73 15.04 3.71
N PHE A 295 -10.36 16.16 4.31
CA PHE A 295 -8.98 16.47 4.64
C PHE A 295 -8.81 16.32 6.14
N LEU A 296 -8.13 15.24 6.55
CA LEU A 296 -8.05 14.87 7.97
C LEU A 296 -6.95 15.64 8.71
N ASP A 297 -5.94 16.11 7.97
CA ASP A 297 -4.79 16.86 8.51
C ASP A 297 -4.25 16.20 9.80
N LEU A 298 -3.97 14.89 9.74
CA LEU A 298 -3.72 14.07 10.92
C LEU A 298 -2.55 14.65 11.76
N PRO A 299 -2.79 14.93 13.07
CA PRO A 299 -1.82 15.61 13.94
C PRO A 299 -0.39 15.06 13.93
N PHE A 300 -0.20 13.75 13.75
CA PHE A 300 1.15 13.16 13.73
C PHE A 300 2.03 13.70 12.58
N TYR A 301 1.40 14.14 11.48
CA TYR A 301 2.08 14.67 10.30
C TYR A 301 2.34 16.18 10.39
N GLU A 302 1.43 16.93 10.99
CA GLU A 302 1.44 18.41 11.06
C GLU A 302 2.54 18.99 11.97
N THR A 303 3.55 18.20 12.33
CA THR A 303 4.73 18.64 13.08
C THR A 303 5.75 19.39 12.22
N GLY A 304 5.63 19.33 10.89
CA GLY A 304 6.56 19.92 9.92
C GLY A 304 7.95 19.26 9.86
N ARG A 305 8.20 18.21 10.65
CA ARG A 305 9.48 17.48 10.70
C ARG A 305 9.49 16.32 9.72
N VAL A 306 10.66 16.04 9.14
CA VAL A 306 10.87 14.87 8.26
C VAL A 306 10.65 13.56 9.03
N ARG A 307 11.06 13.49 10.31
CA ARG A 307 10.78 12.37 11.21
C ARG A 307 9.52 12.67 12.03
N LYS A 308 8.48 11.88 11.79
CA LYS A 308 7.14 12.08 12.35
C LYS A 308 7.03 11.51 13.76
N ASN A 309 6.15 12.10 14.56
CA ASN A 309 5.76 11.49 15.82
C ASN A 309 4.97 10.20 15.55
N PRO A 310 4.98 9.24 16.48
CA PRO A 310 4.03 8.14 16.40
C PRO A 310 2.59 8.69 16.42
N PRO A 311 1.65 8.11 15.65
CA PRO A 311 0.24 8.47 15.73
C PRO A 311 -0.29 8.32 17.15
N GLY A 312 -1.11 9.27 17.58
CA GLY A 312 -1.72 9.31 18.89
C GLY A 312 -3.23 9.11 18.85
N GLU A 313 -3.86 9.31 20.02
CA GLU A 313 -5.31 9.14 20.20
C GLU A 313 -6.13 10.07 19.31
N ALA A 314 -5.66 11.30 19.09
CA ALA A 314 -6.34 12.27 18.25
C ALA A 314 -6.45 11.79 16.79
N ASP A 315 -5.39 11.18 16.24
CA ASP A 315 -5.37 10.68 14.87
C ASP A 315 -6.38 9.54 14.67
N VAL A 316 -6.44 8.63 15.65
CA VAL A 316 -7.39 7.50 15.66
C VAL A 316 -8.82 8.02 15.77
N LYS A 317 -9.07 8.98 16.67
CA LYS A 317 -10.40 9.56 16.87
C LYS A 317 -10.92 10.26 15.61
N ILE A 318 -10.12 11.09 14.95
CA ILE A 318 -10.50 11.76 13.68
C ILE A 318 -10.94 10.72 12.64
N THR A 319 -10.18 9.62 12.52
CA THR A 319 -10.48 8.54 11.58
C THR A 319 -11.75 7.78 11.98
N MET A 320 -11.95 7.51 13.27
CA MET A 320 -13.17 6.89 13.79
C MET A 320 -14.41 7.76 13.56
N ASP A 321 -14.30 9.08 13.74
CA ASP A 321 -15.39 10.02 13.56
C ASP A 321 -15.85 10.03 12.09
N LEU A 322 -14.91 10.10 11.14
CA LEU A 322 -15.22 9.96 9.70
C LEU A 322 -15.89 8.63 9.38
N LEU A 323 -15.31 7.52 9.83
CA LEU A 323 -15.85 6.18 9.58
C LEU A 323 -17.25 6.00 10.16
N SER A 324 -17.50 6.56 11.36
CA SER A 324 -18.81 6.51 12.02
C SER A 324 -19.85 7.39 11.33
N GLN A 325 -19.42 8.50 10.72
CA GLN A 325 -20.28 9.37 9.92
C GLN A 325 -20.68 8.69 8.61
N VAL A 326 -19.71 8.12 7.88
CA VAL A 326 -19.96 7.53 6.55
C VAL A 326 -20.57 6.13 6.64
N LYS A 327 -20.19 5.34 7.66
CA LYS A 327 -20.55 3.91 7.81
C LYS A 327 -20.31 3.14 6.51
N PRO A 328 -19.05 3.10 6.02
CA PRO A 328 -18.74 2.50 4.73
C PRO A 328 -19.03 0.99 4.72
N HIS A 329 -19.38 0.47 3.55
CA HIS A 329 -19.38 -0.97 3.29
C HIS A 329 -17.99 -1.44 2.84
N GLN A 330 -17.17 -0.51 2.34
CA GLN A 330 -15.84 -0.80 1.85
C GLN A 330 -14.88 0.35 2.14
N VAL A 331 -13.70 0.00 2.62
CA VAL A 331 -12.59 0.90 2.88
C VAL A 331 -11.42 0.48 2.00
N TYR A 332 -10.79 1.45 1.36
CA TYR A 332 -9.50 1.27 0.69
C TYR A 332 -8.42 2.02 1.46
N ALA A 333 -7.27 1.38 1.67
CA ALA A 333 -6.12 1.99 2.34
C ALA A 333 -4.80 1.56 1.67
N ALA A 334 -3.80 2.42 1.73
CA ALA A 334 -2.47 2.11 1.20
C ALA A 334 -1.80 1.00 2.02
N GLY A 335 -1.52 -0.13 1.37
CA GLY A 335 -0.89 -1.31 1.97
C GLY A 335 0.61 -1.39 1.77
N ASP A 336 1.21 -0.48 1.00
CA ASP A 336 2.64 -0.47 0.75
C ASP A 336 3.40 0.07 1.97
N LEU A 337 4.19 -0.81 2.58
CA LEU A 337 4.99 -0.48 3.76
C LEU A 337 6.42 -0.03 3.44
N SER A 338 6.71 0.13 2.14
CA SER A 338 8.03 0.43 1.57
C SER A 338 8.27 1.92 1.32
N ASP A 339 7.30 2.78 1.68
CA ASP A 339 7.45 4.23 1.67
C ASP A 339 8.74 4.66 2.43
N PRO A 340 9.60 5.52 1.84
CA PRO A 340 10.90 5.90 2.39
C PRO A 340 10.82 6.77 3.67
N HIS A 341 9.69 7.43 3.90
CA HIS A 341 9.37 8.31 5.02
C HIS A 341 8.50 7.64 6.11
N GLY A 342 8.02 6.42 5.88
CA GLY A 342 7.21 5.61 6.81
C GLY A 342 5.76 6.09 7.02
N THR A 343 5.29 7.07 6.26
CA THR A 343 3.95 7.67 6.37
C THR A 343 2.82 6.68 6.12
N HIS A 344 2.90 5.91 5.03
CA HIS A 344 1.88 4.96 4.60
C HIS A 344 1.65 3.92 5.71
N ARG A 345 2.73 3.45 6.34
CA ARG A 345 2.67 2.54 7.49
C ARG A 345 1.92 3.15 8.67
N LEU A 346 2.21 4.40 9.02
CA LEU A 346 1.56 5.09 10.14
C LEU A 346 0.08 5.36 9.82
N CYS A 347 -0.21 5.82 8.60
CA CYS A 347 -1.56 6.04 8.07
C CYS A 347 -2.40 4.76 8.08
N LEU A 348 -1.84 3.64 7.61
CA LEU A 348 -2.50 2.34 7.63
C LEU A 348 -2.75 1.86 9.05
N TRP A 349 -1.79 2.05 9.95
CA TRP A 349 -1.95 1.72 11.36
C TRP A 349 -3.13 2.48 11.98
N VAL A 350 -3.27 3.79 11.70
CA VAL A 350 -4.40 4.59 12.18
C VAL A 350 -5.74 4.03 11.69
N VAL A 351 -5.83 3.64 10.41
CA VAL A 351 -7.05 3.03 9.84
C VAL A 351 -7.38 1.71 10.52
N PHE A 352 -6.40 0.83 10.72
CA PHE A 352 -6.61 -0.46 11.38
C PHE A 352 -6.99 -0.32 12.84
N GLU A 353 -6.34 0.58 13.58
CA GLU A 353 -6.66 0.83 14.98
C GLU A 353 -8.07 1.43 15.12
N ALA A 354 -8.45 2.38 14.25
CA ALA A 354 -9.80 2.93 14.21
C ALA A 354 -10.87 1.84 13.96
N MET A 355 -10.68 1.00 12.93
CA MET A 355 -11.59 -0.09 12.62
C MET A 355 -11.68 -1.13 13.75
N LYS A 356 -10.56 -1.46 14.38
CA LYS A 356 -10.51 -2.38 15.53
C LYS A 356 -11.32 -1.84 16.71
N ARG A 357 -11.17 -0.54 17.03
CA ARG A 357 -11.90 0.11 18.12
C ARG A 357 -13.39 0.24 17.83
N LEU A 358 -13.78 0.60 16.61
CA LEU A 358 -15.19 0.63 16.18
C LEU A 358 -15.84 -0.74 16.25
N LYS A 359 -15.11 -1.81 15.90
CA LYS A 359 -15.56 -3.19 16.09
C LYS A 359 -15.77 -3.51 17.58
N ALA A 360 -14.81 -3.12 18.42
CA ALA A 360 -14.88 -3.36 19.87
C ALA A 360 -15.98 -2.54 20.57
N SER A 361 -16.35 -1.37 20.03
CA SER A 361 -17.46 -0.56 20.55
C SER A 361 -18.84 -1.10 20.19
N GLY A 362 -18.92 -2.19 19.40
CA GLY A 362 -20.19 -2.80 19.00
C GLY A 362 -20.89 -2.10 17.83
N ALA A 363 -20.16 -1.34 17.01
CA ALA A 363 -20.76 -0.69 15.84
C ALA A 363 -21.15 -1.75 14.78
N ASP A 364 -22.46 -2.02 14.64
CA ASP A 364 -22.96 -3.13 13.81
C ASP A 364 -22.54 -3.06 12.34
N TRP A 365 -22.50 -1.85 11.77
CA TRP A 365 -22.11 -1.63 10.36
C TRP A 365 -20.70 -2.12 10.04
N VAL A 366 -19.82 -2.24 11.05
CA VAL A 366 -18.43 -2.71 10.86
C VAL A 366 -18.40 -4.18 10.43
N LYS A 367 -19.41 -4.97 10.80
CA LYS A 367 -19.53 -6.39 10.42
C LYS A 367 -19.67 -6.55 8.90
N ASP A 368 -20.30 -5.57 8.26
CA ASP A 368 -20.54 -5.51 6.82
C ASP A 368 -19.51 -4.62 6.09
N CYS A 369 -18.51 -4.10 6.81
CA CYS A 369 -17.45 -3.28 6.23
C CYS A 369 -16.21 -4.12 5.94
N VAL A 370 -15.62 -3.93 4.76
CA VAL A 370 -14.42 -4.67 4.34
C VAL A 370 -13.28 -3.70 4.04
N VAL A 371 -12.06 -4.09 4.39
CA VAL A 371 -10.88 -3.26 4.16
C VAL A 371 -10.03 -3.92 3.08
N TRP A 372 -9.84 -3.21 1.98
CA TRP A 372 -8.97 -3.60 0.88
C TRP A 372 -7.72 -2.73 0.89
N LEU A 373 -6.59 -3.37 0.63
CA LEU A 373 -5.32 -2.69 0.55
C LEU A 373 -4.94 -2.49 -0.91
N TYR A 374 -4.56 -1.28 -1.28
CA TYR A 374 -3.95 -1.01 -2.58
C TYR A 374 -2.45 -0.85 -2.44
N ARG A 375 -1.72 -1.12 -3.51
CA ARG A 375 -0.27 -0.98 -3.58
C ARG A 375 0.05 0.47 -3.93
N GLY A 376 0.86 1.16 -3.12
CA GLY A 376 1.31 2.51 -3.43
C GLY A 376 2.45 2.56 -4.45
N ALA A 377 2.70 3.76 -4.97
CA ALA A 377 3.65 4.03 -6.06
C ALA A 377 5.11 3.69 -5.73
N TRP A 378 5.48 3.58 -4.46
CA TRP A 378 6.87 3.34 -4.02
C TRP A 378 7.34 1.89 -4.18
N GLN A 379 6.46 0.98 -4.61
CA GLN A 379 6.77 -0.42 -4.87
C GLN A 379 6.74 -0.81 -6.36
N GLU A 380 6.43 0.12 -7.28
CA GLU A 380 6.65 -0.11 -8.72
C GLU A 380 8.14 -0.08 -9.06
#